data_AF-A0A7R5KB19-F1
#
_entry.id   AF-A0A7R5KB19-F1
#
_cell.length_a   1.000
_cell.length_b   1.000
_cell.length_c   1.000
_cell.angle_alpha   90.00
_cell.angle_beta   90.00
_cell.angle_gamma   90.00
#
_symmetry.space_group_name_H-M   'P 1'
#
loop_
_entity.id
_entity.type
_entity.pdbx_description
1 polymer ?
#
loop_
_entity_poly.entity_id
_entity_poly.type
_entity_poly.pdbx_seq_one_letter_code
_entity_poly.pdbx_strand_id
1 'polypeptide(L)'
;MQTRRRVGFRQRDPGVHAGPPPSPAGPPPSQAEPPPPPPPADVMSCRDRTQEYLFACKSLQGRQDGGLQPGRAPGPGRQRSEFSLMAKRIGKDLSNTFAKLEKLTILAKRKSLFDDKAVEIEELTYIIRQDITSLNKQIAQLQELLRARGGPGGRHVHSHSNTVVVSLQSKLASMSNDFKSVLEVRTENLKQQRSRREHFSSLPVPPTNLGSPVVLQDEPPPSGAVAIEMDPRTHQQLQLLDEQDS
;
A
#
# COMPACT_ATOMS: atom_id res chain seq x y z
N MET A 1 -59.03 -46.05 2.35
CA MET A 1 -57.77 -46.77 2.67
C MET A 1 -56.74 -45.73 3.12
N GLN A 2 -56.73 -45.20 4.36
CA GLN A 2 -56.24 -45.74 5.66
C GLN A 2 -54.80 -46.29 5.60
N THR A 3 -53.80 -45.99 6.45
CA THR A 3 -53.57 -45.02 7.56
C THR A 3 -52.13 -45.18 8.11
N ARG A 4 -51.45 -44.05 8.41
CA ARG A 4 -50.71 -43.65 9.65
C ARG A 4 -49.95 -44.71 10.52
N ARG A 5 -48.69 -44.41 10.94
CA ARG A 5 -48.28 -44.04 12.34
C ARG A 5 -46.76 -44.05 12.64
N ARG A 6 -46.38 -43.14 13.56
CA ARG A 6 -45.12 -42.99 14.33
C ARG A 6 -44.78 -44.23 15.19
N VAL A 7 -43.50 -44.38 15.55
CA VAL A 7 -43.06 -45.20 16.69
C VAL A 7 -42.11 -44.38 17.60
N GLY A 8 -42.31 -44.50 18.92
CA GLY A 8 -41.39 -44.07 19.96
C GLY A 8 -41.04 -45.22 20.91
N PHE A 9 -40.04 -44.96 21.77
CA PHE A 9 -39.68 -45.56 23.06
C PHE A 9 -39.79 -47.09 23.29
N ARG A 10 -38.66 -47.74 23.68
CA ARG A 10 -38.56 -48.46 24.96
C ARG A 10 -37.14 -48.95 25.31
N GLN A 11 -36.98 -49.18 26.61
CA GLN A 11 -35.81 -49.50 27.42
C GLN A 11 -35.75 -51.00 27.81
N ARG A 12 -34.55 -51.60 27.94
CA ARG A 12 -34.08 -52.48 29.05
C ARG A 12 -32.69 -53.15 28.80
N ASP A 13 -31.86 -53.10 29.84
CA ASP A 13 -30.61 -53.84 30.19
C ASP A 13 -30.75 -55.39 30.18
N PRO A 14 -29.72 -56.27 30.42
CA PRO A 14 -28.42 -56.03 31.11
C PRO A 14 -27.16 -56.76 30.57
N GLY A 15 -25.98 -56.32 31.01
CA GLY A 15 -24.70 -57.01 30.81
C GLY A 15 -23.75 -56.76 31.98
N VAL A 16 -23.42 -57.82 32.72
CA VAL A 16 -22.60 -57.87 33.93
C VAL A 16 -21.13 -57.53 33.62
N HIS A 17 -20.56 -56.53 34.27
CA HIS A 17 -19.11 -56.27 34.25
C HIS A 17 -18.55 -56.21 35.68
N ALA A 18 -17.56 -57.07 35.95
CA ALA A 18 -16.91 -57.26 37.23
C ALA A 18 -16.19 -56.00 37.72
N GLY A 19 -16.26 -55.74 39.03
CA GLY A 19 -15.56 -54.64 39.71
C GLY A 19 -14.12 -55.00 40.13
N PRO A 20 -13.26 -54.00 40.38
CA PRO A 20 -11.93 -54.20 40.97
C PRO A 20 -11.95 -54.15 42.52
N PRO A 21 -11.02 -54.83 43.21
CA PRO A 21 -10.91 -54.85 44.68
C PRO A 21 -10.11 -53.65 45.26
N PRO A 22 -10.19 -53.41 46.59
CA PRO A 22 -9.62 -52.21 47.25
C PRO A 22 -8.13 -52.32 47.61
N SER A 23 -7.48 -51.15 47.69
CA SER A 23 -6.08 -50.92 48.06
C SER A 23 -5.77 -51.20 49.54
N PRO A 24 -4.56 -51.66 49.90
CA PRO A 24 -4.09 -51.68 51.29
C PRO A 24 -3.33 -50.39 51.69
N ALA A 25 -3.41 -50.09 52.98
CA ALA A 25 -2.87 -48.92 53.69
C ALA A 25 -1.32 -48.84 53.70
N GLY A 26 -0.78 -47.61 53.84
CA GLY A 26 0.66 -47.28 53.75
C GLY A 26 1.43 -47.20 55.08
N PRO A 27 2.73 -46.78 55.05
CA PRO A 27 3.53 -46.33 56.19
C PRO A 27 3.98 -44.83 56.08
N PRO A 28 4.59 -44.22 57.14
CA PRO A 28 4.36 -42.82 57.56
C PRO A 28 5.33 -41.76 56.97
N PRO A 29 5.12 -40.44 57.22
CA PRO A 29 5.80 -39.35 56.52
C PRO A 29 7.03 -38.83 57.27
N SER A 30 8.13 -38.54 56.58
CA SER A 30 9.11 -37.53 57.00
C SER A 30 10.15 -37.18 55.94
N GLN A 31 10.39 -35.87 55.86
CA GLN A 31 11.47 -35.11 55.19
C GLN A 31 11.18 -34.62 53.76
N ALA A 32 10.98 -33.30 53.69
CA ALA A 32 10.86 -32.52 52.47
C ALA A 32 12.25 -32.29 51.85
N GLU A 33 12.42 -32.71 50.60
CA GLU A 33 13.62 -32.45 49.79
C GLU A 33 13.32 -31.29 48.82
N PRO A 34 14.20 -30.27 48.67
CA PRO A 34 13.95 -29.15 47.78
C PRO A 34 14.04 -29.58 46.30
N PRO A 35 13.28 -28.93 45.39
CA PRO A 35 13.23 -29.34 43.99
C PRO A 35 14.60 -29.17 43.29
N PRO A 36 14.98 -30.08 42.37
CA PRO A 36 16.23 -29.96 41.62
C PRO A 36 16.23 -28.70 40.74
N PRO A 37 17.41 -28.07 40.51
CA PRO A 37 17.50 -26.89 39.66
C PRO A 37 17.05 -27.22 38.23
N PRO A 38 16.39 -26.28 37.52
CA PRO A 38 16.03 -26.49 36.13
C PRO A 38 17.30 -26.75 35.30
N PRO A 39 17.25 -27.64 34.29
CA PRO A 39 18.37 -27.86 33.39
C PRO A 39 18.78 -26.50 32.77
N PRO A 40 20.09 -26.27 32.55
CA PRO A 40 20.54 -25.04 31.92
C PRO A 40 19.79 -24.89 30.61
N ALA A 41 19.10 -23.75 30.45
CA ALA A 41 18.42 -23.38 29.23
C ALA A 41 19.34 -23.67 28.05
N ASP A 42 18.88 -24.51 27.11
CA ASP A 42 19.59 -24.97 25.92
C ASP A 42 20.49 -23.85 25.35
N VAL A 43 21.76 -23.88 25.76
CA VAL A 43 22.77 -22.92 25.32
C VAL A 43 23.12 -23.34 23.90
N MET A 44 22.40 -22.71 22.98
CA MET A 44 22.69 -22.53 21.56
C MET A 44 22.83 -23.81 20.73
N SER A 45 21.84 -24.06 19.88
CA SER A 45 22.11 -24.69 18.59
C SER A 45 21.71 -23.78 17.44
N CYS A 46 22.35 -22.61 17.38
CA CYS A 46 22.66 -21.96 16.09
C CYS A 46 23.71 -22.79 15.33
N ARG A 47 23.55 -24.14 15.29
CA ARG A 47 24.46 -25.03 14.57
C ARG A 47 24.29 -24.72 13.09
N ASP A 48 25.39 -24.32 12.45
CA ASP A 48 25.47 -24.19 11.00
C ASP A 48 25.41 -25.59 10.37
N ARG A 49 24.20 -26.02 10.01
CA ARG A 49 23.93 -27.30 9.34
C ARG A 49 24.09 -27.20 7.82
N THR A 50 24.63 -26.10 7.29
CA THR A 50 24.84 -25.92 5.85
C THR A 50 25.74 -27.01 5.31
N GLN A 51 26.74 -27.45 6.07
CA GLN A 51 27.62 -28.55 5.65
C GLN A 51 26.87 -29.88 5.54
N GLU A 52 26.06 -30.23 6.55
CA GLU A 52 25.21 -31.44 6.49
C GLU A 52 24.28 -31.41 5.27
N TYR A 53 23.68 -30.25 4.99
CA TYR A 53 22.85 -30.03 3.82
C TYR A 53 23.64 -30.19 2.51
N LEU A 54 24.81 -29.58 2.39
CA LEU A 54 25.68 -29.70 1.22
C LEU A 54 26.14 -31.15 0.99
N PHE A 55 26.48 -31.88 2.05
CA PHE A 55 26.81 -33.31 1.97
C PHE A 55 25.61 -34.15 1.52
N ALA A 56 24.41 -33.87 2.04
CA ALA A 56 23.18 -34.53 1.61
C ALA A 56 22.86 -34.25 0.13
N CYS A 57 23.04 -33.01 -0.34
CA CYS A 57 22.87 -32.64 -1.75
C CYS A 57 23.86 -33.39 -2.66
N LYS A 58 25.15 -33.41 -2.30
CA LYS A 58 26.18 -34.15 -3.06
C LYS A 58 25.90 -35.66 -3.11
N SER A 59 25.46 -36.24 -1.99
CA SER A 59 25.06 -37.65 -1.91
C SER A 59 23.88 -37.98 -2.83
N LEU A 60 22.87 -37.09 -2.89
CA LEU A 60 21.72 -37.26 -3.78
C LEU A 60 22.07 -37.08 -5.27
N GLN A 61 23.07 -36.25 -5.57
CA GLN A 61 23.60 -36.09 -6.94
C GLN A 61 24.30 -37.36 -7.41
N GLY A 62 25.09 -38.02 -6.56
CA GLY A 62 25.79 -39.27 -6.88
C GLY A 62 24.87 -40.48 -7.12
N ARG A 63 23.62 -40.43 -6.65
CA ARG A 63 22.62 -41.50 -6.88
C ARG A 63 21.83 -41.36 -8.19
N GLN A 64 21.88 -40.21 -8.85
CA GLN A 64 21.16 -39.95 -10.10
C GLN A 64 21.88 -40.45 -11.38
N ASP A 65 23.06 -41.04 -11.24
CA ASP A 65 23.83 -41.61 -12.37
C ASP A 65 23.19 -42.91 -12.93
N GLY A 66 22.24 -43.51 -12.20
CA GLY A 66 21.52 -44.71 -12.61
C GLY A 66 20.08 -44.46 -13.08
N GLY A 67 19.90 -44.00 -14.31
CA GLY A 67 18.76 -44.42 -15.14
C GLY A 67 17.38 -43.78 -14.93
N LEU A 68 17.25 -42.57 -14.42
CA LEU A 68 15.99 -41.80 -14.54
C LEU A 68 16.28 -40.40 -15.07
N GLN A 69 15.58 -40.03 -16.14
CA GLN A 69 15.72 -38.75 -16.86
C GLN A 69 15.86 -37.58 -15.87
N PRO A 70 16.80 -36.65 -16.09
CA PRO A 70 16.94 -35.49 -15.24
C PRO A 70 15.64 -34.70 -15.31
N GLY A 71 14.83 -34.78 -14.25
CA GLY A 71 13.72 -33.88 -14.05
C GLY A 71 14.29 -32.48 -14.07
N ARG A 72 14.07 -31.76 -15.17
CA ARG A 72 14.54 -30.40 -15.47
C ARG A 72 14.92 -29.65 -14.20
N ALA A 73 16.21 -29.63 -13.87
CA ALA A 73 16.74 -28.58 -13.01
C ALA A 73 16.33 -27.26 -13.65
N PRO A 74 15.74 -26.29 -12.91
CA PRO A 74 15.44 -24.99 -13.46
C PRO A 74 16.78 -24.31 -13.78
N GLY A 75 17.27 -24.49 -15.01
CA GLY A 75 18.46 -23.80 -15.49
C GLY A 75 18.25 -22.28 -15.41
N PRO A 76 19.34 -21.49 -15.46
CA PRO A 76 19.34 -20.03 -15.31
C PRO A 76 18.57 -19.26 -16.41
N GLY A 77 17.82 -19.95 -17.27
CA GLY A 77 17.05 -19.39 -18.39
C GLY A 77 15.63 -19.95 -18.50
N ARG A 78 15.00 -20.44 -17.43
CA ARG A 78 13.55 -20.77 -17.48
C ARG A 78 12.81 -19.48 -17.87
N GLN A 79 12.30 -19.43 -19.10
CA GLN A 79 11.50 -18.30 -19.60
C GLN A 79 10.46 -17.96 -18.53
N ARG A 80 10.59 -16.75 -17.96
CA ARG A 80 9.66 -16.28 -16.93
C ARG A 80 8.28 -16.33 -17.54
N SER A 81 7.30 -16.82 -16.78
CA SER A 81 5.92 -16.82 -17.27
C SER A 81 5.50 -15.40 -17.63
N GLU A 82 4.64 -15.25 -18.62
CA GLU A 82 3.99 -13.98 -18.98
C GLU A 82 3.45 -13.26 -17.72
N PHE A 83 2.82 -14.02 -16.82
CA PHE A 83 2.39 -13.54 -15.51
C PHE A 83 3.53 -12.91 -14.69
N SER A 84 4.70 -13.56 -14.61
CA SER A 84 5.84 -13.06 -13.83
C SER A 84 6.47 -11.82 -14.46
N LEU A 85 6.52 -11.75 -15.78
CA LEU A 85 7.01 -10.56 -16.49
C LEU A 85 6.07 -9.36 -16.27
N MET A 86 4.76 -9.58 -16.42
CA MET A 86 3.75 -8.54 -16.20
C MET A 86 3.71 -8.08 -14.74
N ALA A 87 3.71 -9.01 -13.77
CA ALA A 87 3.77 -8.67 -12.35
C ALA A 87 5.03 -7.87 -11.99
N LYS A 88 6.19 -8.19 -12.58
CA LYS A 88 7.42 -7.41 -12.38
C LYS A 88 7.30 -5.99 -12.93
N ARG A 89 6.69 -5.84 -14.11
CA ARG A 89 6.44 -4.52 -14.73
C ARG A 89 5.54 -3.66 -13.85
N ILE A 90 4.39 -4.21 -13.42
CA ILE A 90 3.46 -3.53 -12.52
C ILE A 90 4.18 -3.14 -11.22
N GLY A 91 4.98 -4.03 -10.65
CA GLY A 91 5.77 -3.73 -9.45
C GLY A 91 6.73 -2.54 -9.64
N LYS A 92 7.40 -2.44 -10.80
CA LYS A 92 8.27 -1.30 -11.12
C LYS A 92 7.47 0.00 -11.30
N ASP A 93 6.38 -0.05 -12.04
CA ASP A 93 5.52 1.10 -12.31
C ASP A 93 4.90 1.62 -10.99
N LEU A 94 4.53 0.72 -10.09
CA LEU A 94 4.06 1.03 -8.74
C LEU A 94 5.14 1.75 -7.91
N SER A 95 6.38 1.23 -7.87
CA SER A 95 7.50 1.90 -7.18
C SER A 95 7.80 3.29 -7.75
N ASN A 96 7.78 3.43 -9.07
CA ASN A 96 7.96 4.74 -9.73
C ASN A 96 6.85 5.73 -9.35
N THR A 97 5.61 5.25 -9.27
CA THR A 97 4.47 6.09 -8.90
C THR A 97 4.54 6.50 -7.42
N PHE A 98 4.99 5.61 -6.53
CA PHE A 98 5.28 5.96 -5.14
C PHE A 98 6.34 7.06 -5.01
N ALA A 99 7.43 7.00 -5.78
CA ALA A 99 8.46 8.04 -5.76
C ALA A 99 7.91 9.41 -6.22
N LYS A 100 7.06 9.42 -7.25
CA LYS A 100 6.35 10.64 -7.68
C LYS A 100 5.41 11.16 -6.59
N LEU A 101 4.68 10.27 -5.93
CA LEU A 101 3.77 10.62 -4.84
C LEU A 101 4.52 11.17 -3.62
N GLU A 102 5.69 10.62 -3.28
CA GLU A 102 6.56 11.15 -2.23
C GLU A 102 7.01 12.57 -2.56
N LYS A 103 7.46 12.81 -3.79
CA LYS A 103 7.80 14.15 -4.27
C LYS A 103 6.61 15.11 -4.19
N LEU A 104 5.43 14.69 -4.65
CA LEU A 104 4.20 15.48 -4.55
C LEU A 104 3.86 15.79 -3.09
N THR A 105 4.03 14.83 -2.18
CA THR A 105 3.79 15.00 -0.74
C THR A 105 4.68 16.08 -0.16
N ILE A 106 5.96 16.09 -0.53
CA ILE A 106 6.92 17.11 -0.10
C ILE A 106 6.47 18.49 -0.58
N LEU A 107 6.10 18.63 -1.85
CA LEU A 107 5.64 19.90 -2.43
C LEU A 107 4.32 20.37 -1.79
N ALA A 108 3.35 19.48 -1.64
CA ALA A 108 2.03 19.78 -1.08
C ALA A 108 2.08 20.25 0.39
N LYS A 109 3.07 19.80 1.15
CA LYS A 109 3.28 20.20 2.56
C LYS A 109 4.04 21.51 2.72
N ARG A 110 4.66 22.06 1.67
CA ARG A 110 5.34 23.36 1.74
C ARG A 110 4.30 24.45 1.91
N LYS A 111 4.49 25.29 2.93
CA LYS A 111 3.59 26.41 3.27
C LYS A 111 4.10 27.77 2.80
N SER A 112 5.21 27.80 2.06
CA SER A 112 5.86 29.04 1.62
C SER A 112 5.11 29.62 0.41
N LEU A 113 4.76 30.91 0.47
CA LEU A 113 4.05 31.63 -0.60
C LEU A 113 4.92 31.88 -1.83
N PHE A 114 6.23 32.03 -1.62
CA PHE A 114 7.18 32.50 -2.64
C PHE A 114 7.88 31.39 -3.40
N ASP A 115 7.77 30.15 -2.91
CA ASP A 115 8.37 28.96 -3.50
C ASP A 115 7.31 27.87 -3.71
N ASP A 116 6.08 28.32 -3.98
CA ASP A 116 4.97 27.43 -4.29
C ASP A 116 5.06 26.99 -5.75
N LYS A 117 5.34 25.70 -5.97
CA LYS A 117 5.54 25.12 -7.29
C LYS A 117 4.23 24.57 -7.84
N ALA A 118 3.24 25.47 -8.02
CA ALA A 118 1.89 25.09 -8.42
C ALA A 118 1.85 24.26 -9.72
N VAL A 119 2.60 24.66 -10.74
CA VAL A 119 2.69 23.93 -12.03
C VAL A 119 3.23 22.50 -11.83
N GLU A 120 4.33 22.36 -11.07
CA GLU A 120 4.93 21.04 -10.80
C GLU A 120 3.99 20.13 -10.00
N ILE A 121 3.21 20.71 -9.06
CA ILE A 121 2.18 20.00 -8.30
C ILE A 121 1.07 19.52 -9.25
N GLU A 122 0.58 20.37 -10.15
CA GLU A 122 -0.46 20.01 -11.12
C GLU A 122 -0.01 18.91 -12.09
N GLU A 123 1.21 19.02 -12.62
CA GLU A 123 1.81 18.02 -13.50
C GLU A 123 1.99 16.67 -12.79
N LEU A 124 2.58 16.66 -11.59
CA LEU A 124 2.74 15.44 -10.80
C LEU A 124 1.38 14.81 -10.46
N THR A 125 0.40 15.63 -10.11
CA THR A 125 -0.96 15.18 -9.84
C THR A 125 -1.58 14.53 -11.08
N TYR A 126 -1.40 15.13 -12.25
CA TYR A 126 -1.89 14.57 -13.52
C TYR A 126 -1.21 13.24 -13.86
N ILE A 127 0.12 13.17 -13.77
CA ILE A 127 0.89 11.94 -14.05
C ILE A 127 0.48 10.82 -13.08
N ILE A 128 0.37 11.10 -11.78
CA ILE A 128 -0.02 10.09 -10.79
C ILE A 128 -1.44 9.57 -11.03
N ARG A 129 -2.40 10.43 -11.41
CA ARG A 129 -3.75 9.98 -11.79
C ARG A 129 -3.72 9.01 -12.98
N GLN A 130 -2.92 9.32 -13.99
CA GLN A 130 -2.76 8.46 -15.16
C GLN A 130 -2.08 7.13 -14.78
N ASP A 131 -1.02 7.19 -13.99
CA ASP A 131 -0.30 6.00 -13.52
C ASP A 131 -1.20 5.07 -12.72
N ILE A 132 -1.99 5.59 -11.76
CA ILE A 132 -2.95 4.79 -10.98
C ILE A 132 -3.98 4.12 -11.90
N THR A 133 -4.51 4.86 -12.88
CA THR A 133 -5.47 4.32 -13.85
C THR A 133 -4.85 3.21 -14.70
N SER A 134 -3.62 3.42 -15.17
CA SER A 134 -2.85 2.44 -15.94
C SER A 134 -2.54 1.19 -15.12
N LEU A 135 -2.06 1.36 -13.88
CA LEU A 135 -1.78 0.27 -12.93
C LEU A 135 -3.03 -0.56 -12.65
N ASN A 136 -4.17 0.08 -12.44
CA ASN A 136 -5.44 -0.62 -12.22
C ASN A 136 -5.82 -1.50 -13.42
N LYS A 137 -5.70 -0.96 -14.65
CA LYS A 137 -5.91 -1.73 -15.90
C LYS A 137 -4.95 -2.92 -16.02
N GLN A 138 -3.66 -2.71 -15.76
CA GLN A 138 -2.67 -3.78 -15.84
C GLN A 138 -2.92 -4.88 -14.80
N ILE A 139 -3.31 -4.52 -13.57
CA ILE A 139 -3.66 -5.49 -12.52
C ILE A 139 -4.92 -6.28 -12.90
N ALA A 140 -5.93 -5.64 -13.49
CA ALA A 140 -7.12 -6.33 -13.98
C ALA A 140 -6.77 -7.34 -15.09
N GLN A 141 -5.91 -6.96 -16.04
CA GLN A 141 -5.40 -7.88 -17.06
C GLN A 141 -4.59 -9.05 -16.46
N LEU A 142 -3.75 -8.78 -15.45
CA LEU A 142 -2.99 -9.82 -14.75
C LEU A 142 -3.92 -10.83 -14.05
N GLN A 143 -5.03 -10.36 -13.47
CA GLN A 143 -6.06 -11.19 -12.86
C GLN A 143 -6.81 -12.03 -13.91
N GLU A 144 -7.09 -11.48 -15.09
CA GLU A 144 -7.71 -12.23 -16.19
C GLU A 144 -6.81 -13.37 -16.66
N LEU A 145 -5.51 -13.12 -16.83
CA LEU A 145 -4.53 -14.15 -17.19
C LEU A 145 -4.48 -15.28 -16.15
N LEU A 146 -4.64 -14.95 -14.87
CA LEU A 146 -4.71 -15.93 -13.79
C LEU A 146 -5.97 -16.81 -13.90
N ARG A 147 -7.12 -16.20 -14.22
CA ARG A 147 -8.40 -16.89 -14.38
C ARG A 147 -8.41 -17.81 -15.60
N ALA A 148 -7.90 -17.33 -16.74
CA ALA A 148 -7.78 -18.11 -17.97
C ALA A 148 -6.89 -19.36 -17.82
N ARG A 149 -5.97 -19.35 -16.85
CA ARG A 149 -5.03 -20.44 -16.59
C ARG A 149 -5.50 -21.44 -15.50
N GLY A 150 -6.71 -21.30 -14.98
CA GLY A 150 -7.26 -22.14 -13.92
C GLY A 150 -7.56 -23.59 -14.35
N GLY A 151 -6.53 -24.43 -14.51
CA GLY A 151 -6.64 -25.88 -14.71
C GLY A 151 -6.19 -26.70 -13.49
N PRO A 152 -6.54 -28.00 -13.40
CA PRO A 152 -6.31 -28.82 -12.20
C PRO A 152 -4.83 -29.08 -11.85
N GLY A 153 -3.89 -28.84 -12.77
CA GLY A 153 -2.46 -29.20 -12.65
C GLY A 153 -1.52 -28.11 -12.11
N GLY A 154 -1.92 -27.29 -11.13
CA GLY A 154 -1.05 -26.19 -10.67
C GLY A 154 -1.48 -25.39 -9.45
N ARG A 155 -2.19 -26.01 -8.48
CA ARG A 155 -2.81 -25.28 -7.35
C ARG A 155 -1.86 -24.36 -6.58
N HIS A 156 -0.62 -24.80 -6.32
CA HIS A 156 0.36 -24.00 -5.59
C HIS A 156 0.80 -22.76 -6.36
N VAL A 157 1.13 -22.90 -7.65
CA VAL A 157 1.52 -21.77 -8.52
C VAL A 157 0.36 -20.79 -8.70
N HIS A 158 -0.87 -21.31 -8.82
CA HIS A 158 -2.07 -20.49 -8.91
C HIS A 158 -2.33 -19.70 -7.62
N SER A 159 -2.24 -20.36 -6.45
CA SER A 159 -2.38 -19.70 -5.14
C SER A 159 -1.37 -18.57 -4.96
N HIS A 160 -0.09 -18.84 -5.23
CA HIS A 160 0.96 -17.82 -5.18
C HIS A 160 0.67 -16.63 -6.12
N SER A 161 0.25 -16.92 -7.36
CA SER A 161 -0.09 -15.88 -8.33
C SER A 161 -1.28 -15.03 -7.85
N ASN A 162 -2.28 -15.63 -7.22
CA ASN A 162 -3.40 -14.90 -6.60
C ASN A 162 -2.91 -13.97 -5.47
N THR A 163 -2.08 -14.49 -4.56
CA THR A 163 -1.48 -13.67 -3.48
C THR A 163 -0.71 -12.47 -4.03
N VAL A 164 0.02 -12.64 -5.14
CA VAL A 164 0.74 -11.53 -5.79
C VAL A 164 -0.24 -10.46 -6.29
N VAL A 165 -1.33 -10.85 -6.96
CA VAL A 165 -2.35 -9.90 -7.45
C VAL A 165 -2.97 -9.13 -6.29
N VAL A 166 -3.37 -9.82 -5.21
CA VAL A 166 -3.95 -9.18 -4.02
C VAL A 166 -2.96 -8.21 -3.36
N SER A 167 -1.68 -8.59 -3.27
CA SER A 167 -0.64 -7.69 -2.74
C SER A 167 -0.47 -6.43 -3.59
N LEU A 168 -0.48 -6.56 -4.92
CA LEU A 168 -0.40 -5.41 -5.83
C LEU A 168 -1.64 -4.51 -5.70
N GLN A 169 -2.83 -5.10 -5.60
CA GLN A 169 -4.08 -4.36 -5.36
C GLN A 169 -4.04 -3.59 -4.05
N SER A 170 -3.62 -4.23 -2.95
CA SER A 170 -3.50 -3.58 -1.65
C SER A 170 -2.55 -2.39 -1.70
N LYS A 171 -1.37 -2.55 -2.31
CA LYS A 171 -0.41 -1.45 -2.47
C LYS A 171 -0.96 -0.31 -3.33
N LEU A 172 -1.66 -0.61 -4.42
CA LEU A 172 -2.28 0.41 -5.27
C LEU A 172 -3.39 1.16 -4.54
N ALA A 173 -4.19 0.45 -3.73
CA ALA A 173 -5.23 1.04 -2.91
C ALA A 173 -4.64 1.99 -1.85
N SER A 174 -3.59 1.57 -1.14
CA SER A 174 -2.85 2.43 -0.22
C SER A 174 -2.31 3.69 -0.91
N MET A 175 -1.62 3.53 -2.04
CA MET A 175 -1.13 4.65 -2.85
C MET A 175 -2.25 5.62 -3.25
N SER A 176 -3.40 5.09 -3.65
CA SER A 176 -4.55 5.90 -4.06
C SER A 176 -5.15 6.69 -2.90
N ASN A 177 -5.12 6.13 -1.69
CA ASN A 177 -5.58 6.83 -0.49
C ASN A 177 -4.56 7.91 -0.07
N ASP A 178 -3.28 7.59 -0.05
CA ASP A 178 -2.21 8.54 0.24
C ASP A 178 -2.25 9.73 -0.75
N PHE A 179 -2.47 9.44 -2.03
CA PHE A 179 -2.65 10.47 -3.05
C PHE A 179 -3.82 11.41 -2.75
N LYS A 180 -4.98 10.90 -2.34
CA LYS A 180 -6.13 11.74 -1.94
C LYS A 180 -5.76 12.62 -0.75
N SER A 181 -5.18 12.03 0.30
CA SER A 181 -4.79 12.78 1.50
C SER A 181 -3.77 13.89 1.20
N VAL A 182 -2.86 13.66 0.26
CA VAL A 182 -1.89 14.69 -0.18
C VAL A 182 -2.60 15.86 -0.88
N LEU A 183 -3.62 15.59 -1.71
CA LEU A 183 -4.40 16.64 -2.35
C LEU A 183 -5.28 17.42 -1.37
N GLU A 184 -5.84 16.74 -0.37
CA GLU A 184 -6.56 17.40 0.73
C GLU A 184 -5.62 18.36 1.50
N VAL A 185 -4.42 17.92 1.85
CA VAL A 185 -3.41 18.77 2.51
C VAL A 185 -3.05 19.98 1.64
N ARG A 186 -2.90 19.80 0.33
CA ARG A 186 -2.61 20.92 -0.59
C ARG A 186 -3.75 21.92 -0.63
N THR A 187 -4.98 21.43 -0.70
CA THR A 187 -6.20 22.27 -0.74
C THR A 187 -6.32 23.10 0.54
N GLU A 188 -6.11 22.47 1.69
CA GLU A 188 -6.12 23.15 2.98
C GLU A 188 -4.99 24.19 3.10
N ASN A 189 -3.79 23.90 2.59
CA ASN A 189 -2.70 24.88 2.58
C ASN A 189 -3.04 26.11 1.73
N LEU A 190 -3.61 25.92 0.53
CA LEU A 190 -4.03 27.02 -0.33
C LEU A 190 -5.12 27.87 0.33
N LYS A 191 -6.08 27.24 1.02
CA LYS A 191 -7.11 27.93 1.78
C LYS A 191 -6.53 28.78 2.91
N GLN A 192 -5.62 28.21 3.71
CA GLN A 192 -4.93 28.94 4.78
C GLN A 192 -4.10 30.10 4.25
N GLN A 193 -3.42 29.90 3.11
CA GLN A 193 -2.67 30.93 2.42
C GLN A 193 -3.57 32.09 1.97
N ARG A 194 -4.72 31.80 1.37
CA ARG A 194 -5.70 32.82 0.95
C ARG A 194 -6.23 33.61 2.16
N SER A 195 -6.67 32.92 3.20
CA SER A 195 -7.17 33.55 4.43
C SER A 195 -6.11 34.47 5.06
N ARG A 196 -4.85 34.03 5.18
CA ARG A 196 -3.77 34.89 5.69
C ARG A 196 -3.58 36.12 4.80
N ARG A 197 -3.56 35.96 3.48
CA ARG A 197 -3.43 37.08 2.54
C ARG A 197 -4.55 38.10 2.74
N GLU A 198 -5.80 37.64 2.86
CA GLU A 198 -6.98 38.50 3.09
C GLU A 198 -6.90 39.27 4.42
N HIS A 199 -6.42 38.63 5.49
CA HIS A 199 -6.23 39.29 6.79
C HIS A 199 -5.15 40.39 6.77
N PHE A 200 -4.11 40.25 5.95
CA PHE A 200 -3.07 41.27 5.83
C PHE A 200 -3.35 42.30 4.73
N SER A 201 -4.15 41.97 3.71
CA SER A 201 -4.55 42.91 2.65
C SER A 201 -5.77 43.77 3.02
N SER A 202 -6.55 43.38 4.04
CA SER A 202 -7.72 44.14 4.50
C SER A 202 -7.39 45.21 5.55
N LEU A 203 -6.12 45.38 5.93
CA LEU A 203 -5.72 46.55 6.71
C LEU A 203 -5.85 47.80 5.81
N PRO A 204 -6.63 48.82 6.20
CA PRO A 204 -6.65 50.09 5.51
C PRO A 204 -5.21 50.61 5.54
N VAL A 205 -4.59 50.76 4.38
CA VAL A 205 -3.41 51.61 4.27
C VAL A 205 -3.83 52.97 4.83
N PRO A 206 -3.25 53.45 5.96
CA PRO A 206 -3.52 54.82 6.36
C PRO A 206 -3.06 55.70 5.19
N PRO A 207 -3.85 56.70 4.77
CA PRO A 207 -3.41 57.63 3.74
C PRO A 207 -2.10 58.22 4.23
N THR A 208 -0.99 57.80 3.63
CA THR A 208 0.31 58.32 3.99
C THR A 208 0.34 59.70 3.37
N ASN A 209 -0.05 60.69 4.16
CA ASN A 209 0.04 62.11 3.87
C ASN A 209 1.52 62.55 3.91
N LEU A 210 2.36 61.91 3.09
CA LEU A 210 3.72 62.33 2.80
C LEU A 210 3.60 63.37 1.68
N GLY A 211 3.89 64.61 2.06
CA GLY A 211 3.60 65.81 1.31
C GLY A 211 4.08 65.81 -0.14
N SER A 212 3.31 66.54 -0.94
CA SER A 212 3.70 67.34 -2.10
C SER A 212 4.96 66.93 -2.86
N PRO A 213 4.87 66.43 -4.10
CA PRO A 213 5.88 66.74 -5.09
C PRO A 213 5.59 68.15 -5.62
N VAL A 214 6.43 69.09 -5.21
CA VAL A 214 6.62 70.37 -5.88
C VAL A 214 6.95 70.12 -7.35
N VAL A 215 6.09 70.64 -8.22
CA VAL A 215 6.35 71.29 -9.53
C VAL A 215 7.69 70.98 -10.21
N LEU A 216 7.64 70.24 -11.32
CA LEU A 216 8.50 70.37 -12.51
C LEU A 216 7.61 69.92 -13.70
N GLN A 217 6.84 70.84 -14.27
CA GLN A 217 7.19 71.62 -15.48
C GLN A 217 7.32 70.73 -16.74
N ASP A 218 6.24 70.75 -17.52
CA ASP A 218 6.11 70.65 -18.99
C ASP A 218 7.32 70.14 -19.80
N GLU A 219 7.20 68.92 -20.35
CA GLU A 219 7.99 68.44 -21.50
C GLU A 219 7.15 67.44 -22.33
N PRO A 220 7.11 67.54 -23.68
CA PRO A 220 6.31 66.68 -24.55
C PRO A 220 6.96 65.29 -24.74
N PRO A 221 6.22 64.27 -25.22
CA PRO A 221 6.65 62.88 -25.09
C PRO A 221 7.59 62.44 -26.22
N PRO A 222 8.68 61.70 -25.93
CA PRO A 222 9.29 60.79 -26.90
C PRO A 222 8.68 59.39 -26.78
N SER A 223 8.41 58.81 -27.96
CA SER A 223 7.82 57.50 -28.18
C SER A 223 8.53 56.36 -27.41
N GLY A 224 7.76 55.51 -26.72
CA GLY A 224 8.29 54.24 -26.22
C GLY A 224 7.61 53.61 -25.00
N ALA A 225 6.56 54.19 -24.43
CA ALA A 225 5.87 53.59 -23.28
C ALA A 225 4.99 52.40 -23.71
N VAL A 226 5.45 51.18 -23.42
CA VAL A 226 4.65 49.95 -23.52
C VAL A 226 3.56 50.01 -22.45
N ALA A 227 2.34 50.37 -22.85
CA ALA A 227 1.16 50.18 -22.03
C ALA A 227 0.89 48.69 -21.89
N ILE A 228 0.83 48.19 -20.64
CA ILE A 228 0.28 46.86 -20.35
C ILE A 228 -1.24 46.99 -20.48
N GLU A 229 -1.74 46.64 -21.66
CA GLU A 229 -3.18 46.52 -21.93
C GLU A 229 -3.73 45.36 -21.09
N MET A 230 -4.56 45.68 -20.11
CA MET A 230 -5.21 44.69 -19.26
C MET A 230 -6.49 44.22 -19.97
N ASP A 231 -6.44 42.98 -20.48
CA ASP A 231 -7.47 42.40 -21.34
C ASP A 231 -8.87 42.40 -20.66
N PRO A 232 -9.91 42.96 -21.31
CA PRO A 232 -11.24 43.12 -20.72
C PRO A 232 -11.97 41.79 -20.45
N ARG A 233 -11.46 40.66 -20.94
CA ARG A 233 -12.02 39.34 -20.67
C ARG A 233 -11.79 38.87 -19.23
N THR A 234 -10.69 39.30 -18.62
CA THR A 234 -10.39 38.94 -17.21
C THR A 234 -11.39 39.57 -16.24
N HIS A 235 -11.84 40.79 -16.53
CA HIS A 235 -12.81 41.50 -15.69
C HIS A 235 -14.22 40.87 -15.77
N GLN A 236 -14.62 40.38 -16.95
CA GLN A 236 -15.93 39.74 -17.12
C GLN A 236 -16.04 38.39 -16.40
N GLN A 237 -14.92 37.66 -16.26
CA GLN A 237 -14.92 36.37 -15.55
C GLN A 237 -14.97 36.54 -14.02
N LEU A 238 -14.45 37.66 -13.50
CA LEU A 238 -14.55 38.03 -12.08
C LEU A 238 -15.97 38.42 -11.68
N GLN A 239 -16.73 39.05 -12.59
CA GLN A 239 -18.10 39.48 -12.31
C GLN A 239 -19.09 38.30 -12.21
N LEU A 240 -18.85 37.22 -12.97
CA LEU A 240 -19.69 36.02 -12.93
C LEU A 240 -19.48 35.15 -11.68
N LEU A 241 -18.40 35.37 -10.92
CA LEU A 241 -18.11 34.65 -9.69
C LEU A 241 -18.74 35.31 -8.45
N ASP A 242 -18.96 36.63 -8.49
CA ASP A 242 -19.59 37.39 -7.40
C ASP A 242 -21.10 37.16 -7.34
N GLU A 243 -21.73 36.85 -8.48
CA GLU A 243 -23.18 36.69 -8.62
C GLU A 243 -23.74 35.33 -8.17
N GLN A 244 -22.89 34.36 -7.76
CA GLN A 244 -23.32 33.07 -7.20
C GLN A 244 -23.25 32.98 -5.68
N ASP A 245 -22.71 33.99 -4.99
CA ASP A 245 -22.54 34.00 -3.53
C ASP A 245 -23.49 34.99 -2.82
N SER A 246 -24.54 35.48 -3.49
CA SER A 246 -25.68 36.23 -2.90
C SER A 246 -26.98 35.45 -2.92
#